data_AF-D8UFU0-F1
#
_entry.id   AF-D8UFU0-F1
#
_cell.length_a   1.000
_cell.length_b   1.000
_cell.length_c   1.000
_cell.angle_alpha   90.00
_cell.angle_beta   90.00
_cell.angle_gamma   90.00
#
_symmetry.space_group_name_H-M   'P 1'
#
loop_
_entity.id
_entity.type
_entity.pdbx_description
1 polymer ?
#
loop_
_entity_poly.entity_id
_entity_poly.type
_entity_poly.pdbx_seq_one_letter_code
_entity_poly.pdbx_strand_id
1 'polypeptide(L)'
;MTFVTQTFFLDGFAQRQWDDPNYGGTRVSYDKAAFVQRIQEEFDKGAPLVEGYAPFCKHVFVPNFVGARLGALAITEANRAKLQSGYTKRRPEELAVLTRWFSSSDVDVPVANFLDIILYSREQLVKEYAAMPTKGPGDELPDAPWGIISIKAQDEPYETPMQPITMLRNALGREEGGSGVPLDREAYEKSVAYWETHATIVEGARPNGE
;
A
#
# COMPACT_ATOMS: atom_id res chain seq x y z
N MET A 1 24.42 2.27 3.06
CA MET A 1 23.51 3.36 3.48
C MET A 1 22.40 2.73 4.31
N THR A 2 22.04 3.33 5.43
CA THR A 2 21.01 2.81 6.34
C THR A 2 19.62 3.19 5.84
N PHE A 3 18.68 2.25 5.80
CA PHE A 3 17.27 2.50 5.43
C PHE A 3 16.47 3.07 6.61
N VAL A 4 17.10 3.93 7.42
CA VAL A 4 16.54 4.45 8.67
C VAL A 4 17.00 5.88 8.92
N THR A 5 16.09 6.69 9.44
CA THR A 5 16.26 8.04 9.99
C THR A 5 15.78 8.06 11.45
N GLN A 6 15.76 9.24 12.07
CA GLN A 6 15.27 9.40 13.45
C GLN A 6 13.79 9.02 13.64
N THR A 7 12.95 9.22 12.61
CA THR A 7 11.50 8.97 12.69
C THR A 7 11.08 7.72 11.91
N PHE A 8 11.72 7.44 10.77
CA PHE A 8 11.24 6.43 9.82
C PHE A 8 12.30 5.38 9.51
N PHE A 9 11.85 4.16 9.22
CA PHE A 9 12.67 3.15 8.56
C PHE A 9 11.89 2.43 7.46
N LEU A 10 12.58 1.87 6.47
CA LEU A 10 11.95 1.09 5.39
C LEU A 10 11.81 -0.37 5.81
N ASP A 11 10.58 -0.83 6.02
CA ASP A 11 10.31 -2.22 6.36
C ASP A 11 10.59 -3.15 5.16
N GLY A 12 11.03 -4.38 5.42
CA GLY A 12 11.27 -5.37 4.37
C GLY A 12 10.04 -5.66 3.51
N PHE A 13 8.83 -5.48 4.04
CA PHE A 13 7.59 -5.63 3.30
C PHE A 13 7.43 -4.58 2.18
N ALA A 14 7.79 -3.33 2.45
CA ALA A 14 7.74 -2.23 1.49
C ALA A 14 8.82 -2.33 0.41
N GLN A 15 9.97 -2.97 0.72
CA GLN A 15 11.07 -3.13 -0.24
C GLN A 15 10.65 -3.88 -1.52
N ARG A 16 9.59 -4.69 -1.46
CA ARG A 16 9.00 -5.36 -2.65
C ARG A 16 8.54 -4.35 -3.72
N GLN A 17 8.21 -3.12 -3.35
CA GLN A 17 7.85 -2.05 -4.29
C GLN A 17 9.02 -1.57 -5.16
N TRP A 18 10.25 -1.87 -4.75
CA TRP A 18 11.46 -1.70 -5.53
C TRP A 18 11.86 -2.99 -6.23
N ASP A 19 11.84 -4.09 -5.48
CA ASP A 19 12.59 -5.30 -5.84
C ASP A 19 11.77 -6.34 -6.61
N ASP A 20 10.45 -6.37 -6.41
CA ASP A 20 9.58 -7.30 -7.12
C ASP A 20 9.16 -6.67 -8.47
N PRO A 21 9.71 -7.14 -9.60
CA PRO A 21 9.36 -6.59 -10.91
C PRO A 21 7.88 -6.81 -11.25
N ASN A 22 7.22 -7.73 -10.56
CA ASN A 22 5.82 -7.99 -10.76
C ASN A 22 4.95 -7.27 -9.72
N TYR A 23 5.46 -6.46 -8.79
CA TYR A 23 4.66 -5.89 -7.71
C TYR A 23 3.36 -5.22 -8.21
N GLY A 24 2.22 -5.70 -7.75
CA GLY A 24 0.92 -5.08 -8.02
C GLY A 24 0.76 -3.76 -7.27
N GLY A 25 0.44 -2.69 -7.99
CA GLY A 25 0.29 -1.34 -7.42
C GLY A 25 1.49 -0.44 -7.69
N THR A 26 1.81 0.43 -6.73
CA THR A 26 2.88 1.45 -6.90
C THR A 26 4.27 0.81 -6.88
N ARG A 27 5.01 0.98 -7.98
CA ARG A 27 6.42 0.65 -8.07
C ARG A 27 7.28 1.89 -7.90
N VAL A 28 8.38 1.78 -7.16
CA VAL A 28 9.25 2.91 -6.83
C VAL A 28 10.62 2.70 -7.46
N SER A 29 10.99 3.64 -8.35
CA SER A 29 12.33 3.68 -8.96
C SER A 29 13.12 4.85 -8.35
N TYR A 30 13.58 4.66 -7.11
CA TYR A 30 14.34 5.66 -6.35
C TYR A 30 15.34 4.97 -5.41
N ASP A 31 16.42 5.63 -5.01
CA ASP A 31 17.32 5.03 -4.00
C ASP A 31 16.58 4.87 -2.67
N LYS A 32 16.63 3.67 -2.07
CA LYS A 32 15.87 3.34 -0.86
C LYS A 32 16.24 4.23 0.32
N ALA A 33 17.54 4.49 0.53
CA ALA A 33 17.97 5.32 1.66
C ALA A 33 17.60 6.78 1.44
N ALA A 34 17.80 7.30 0.22
CA ALA A 34 17.38 8.64 -0.16
C ALA A 34 15.86 8.80 -0.07
N PHE A 35 15.07 7.75 -0.35
CA PHE A 35 13.61 7.77 -0.19
C PHE A 35 13.23 8.04 1.27
N VAL A 36 13.76 7.24 2.21
CA VAL A 36 13.49 7.40 3.64
C VAL A 36 13.94 8.78 4.13
N GLN A 37 15.12 9.24 3.68
CA GLN A 37 15.60 10.58 3.98
C GLN A 37 14.63 11.66 3.46
N ARG A 38 14.10 11.49 2.25
CA ARG A 38 13.15 12.44 1.69
C ARG A 38 11.83 12.49 2.46
N ILE A 39 11.34 11.34 2.94
CA ILE A 39 10.16 11.31 3.83
C ILE A 39 10.44 12.03 5.14
N GLN A 40 11.63 11.83 5.73
CA GLN A 40 12.06 12.58 6.91
C GLN A 40 12.07 14.09 6.66
N GLU A 41 12.61 14.55 5.53
CA GLU A 41 12.65 15.98 5.18
C GLU A 41 11.24 16.59 5.06
N GLU A 42 10.28 15.87 4.48
CA GLU A 42 8.89 16.36 4.38
C GLU A 42 8.21 16.39 5.76
N PHE A 43 8.49 15.41 6.62
CA PHE A 43 8.03 15.42 8.01
C PHE A 43 8.62 16.58 8.81
N ASP A 44 9.92 16.84 8.67
CA ASP A 44 10.61 17.95 9.35
C ASP A 44 10.10 19.32 8.87
N LYS A 45 9.59 19.41 7.64
CA LYS A 45 8.89 20.62 7.11
C LYS A 45 7.46 20.78 7.66
N GLY A 46 6.95 19.80 8.41
CA GLY A 46 5.64 19.85 9.05
C GLY A 46 4.56 18.99 8.41
N ALA A 47 4.89 18.03 7.53
CA ALA A 47 3.92 17.05 7.07
C ALA A 47 3.39 16.24 8.29
N PRO A 48 2.08 16.21 8.55
CA PRO A 48 1.55 15.59 9.77
C PRO A 48 1.54 14.06 9.67
N LEU A 49 1.63 13.39 10.82
CA LEU A 49 1.21 12.00 10.96
C LEU A 49 -0.31 11.96 11.03
N VAL A 50 -0.95 11.47 9.98
CA VAL A 50 -2.41 11.31 9.92
C VAL A 50 -2.80 9.95 10.47
N GLU A 51 -3.90 9.89 11.21
CA GLU A 51 -4.45 8.63 11.74
C GLU A 51 -4.86 7.68 10.61
N GLY A 52 -4.42 6.43 10.68
CA GLY A 52 -4.94 5.35 9.83
C GLY A 52 -6.05 4.56 10.51
N TYR A 53 -6.36 3.39 9.98
CA TYR A 53 -7.48 2.55 10.45
C TYR A 53 -7.31 1.97 11.88
N ALA A 54 -6.12 2.06 12.46
CA ALA A 54 -5.81 1.56 13.80
C ALA A 54 -4.77 2.46 14.49
N PRO A 55 -4.67 2.47 15.83
CA PRO A 55 -3.73 3.34 16.56
C PRO A 55 -2.25 3.17 16.16
N PHE A 56 -1.88 1.97 15.70
CA PHE A 56 -0.53 1.66 15.22
C PHE A 56 -0.30 2.00 13.74
N CYS A 57 -1.31 2.45 13.00
CA CYS A 57 -1.24 2.78 11.59
C CYS A 57 -1.29 4.30 11.42
N LYS A 58 -0.31 4.87 10.71
CA LYS A 58 -0.29 6.29 10.35
C LYS A 58 -0.02 6.46 8.88
N HIS A 59 -0.31 7.66 8.39
CA HIS A 59 -0.03 8.08 7.02
C HIS A 59 0.78 9.37 7.03
N VAL A 60 1.66 9.52 6.05
CA VAL A 60 2.25 10.81 5.67
C VAL A 60 2.00 10.99 4.18
N PHE A 61 1.38 12.10 3.81
CA PHE A 61 1.11 12.43 2.41
C PHE A 61 2.16 13.44 1.93
N VAL A 62 2.91 13.10 0.89
CA VAL A 62 3.98 13.93 0.33
C VAL A 62 3.81 14.12 -1.17
N PRO A 63 4.32 15.22 -1.77
CA PRO A 63 4.38 15.34 -3.22
C PRO A 63 5.15 14.18 -3.85
N ASN A 64 4.70 13.70 -5.01
CA ASN A 64 5.36 12.59 -5.69
C ASN A 64 6.70 13.01 -6.32
N PHE A 65 7.77 12.84 -5.56
CA PHE A 65 9.14 13.15 -5.98
C PHE A 65 9.82 12.01 -6.75
N VAL A 66 9.21 10.83 -6.83
CA VAL A 66 9.79 9.65 -7.50
C VAL A 66 9.22 9.42 -8.90
N GLY A 67 8.24 10.21 -9.33
CA GLY A 67 7.58 10.05 -10.62
C GLY A 67 6.75 8.77 -10.72
N ALA A 68 6.28 8.23 -9.59
CA ALA A 68 5.45 7.04 -9.59
C ALA A 68 4.12 7.30 -10.32
N ARG A 69 3.65 6.30 -11.06
CA ARG A 69 2.38 6.35 -11.77
C ARG A 69 1.22 5.96 -10.85
N LEU A 70 0.01 6.41 -11.17
CA LEU A 70 -1.19 6.09 -10.39
C LEU A 70 -1.36 4.57 -10.19
N GLY A 71 -1.75 4.18 -8.97
CA GLY A 71 -2.10 2.79 -8.66
C GLY A 71 -3.54 2.40 -9.07
N ALA A 72 -4.40 3.39 -9.32
CA ALA A 72 -5.78 3.19 -9.75
C ALA A 72 -6.21 4.28 -10.73
N LEU A 73 -7.14 3.95 -11.62
CA LEU A 73 -7.74 4.87 -12.57
C LEU A 73 -9.26 4.91 -12.41
N ALA A 74 -9.81 6.09 -12.67
CA ALA A 74 -11.24 6.25 -12.85
C ALA A 74 -11.71 5.40 -14.05
N ILE A 75 -12.84 4.71 -13.86
CA ILE A 75 -13.55 3.98 -14.88
C ILE A 75 -14.41 4.98 -15.66
N THR A 76 -14.11 5.13 -16.93
CA THR A 76 -14.79 6.02 -17.86
C THR A 76 -15.39 5.20 -18.99
N GLU A 77 -16.29 5.79 -19.77
CA GLU A 77 -16.86 5.09 -20.94
C GLU A 77 -15.78 4.68 -21.96
N ALA A 78 -14.74 5.50 -22.11
CA ALA A 78 -13.64 5.24 -23.04
C ALA A 78 -12.73 4.08 -22.61
N ASN A 79 -12.61 3.79 -21.31
CA ASN A 79 -11.74 2.73 -20.81
C ASN A 79 -12.50 1.51 -20.26
N ARG A 80 -13.81 1.59 -19.99
CA ARG A 80 -14.60 0.51 -19.37
C ARG A 80 -14.42 -0.85 -20.04
N ALA A 81 -14.35 -0.90 -21.37
CA ALA A 81 -14.17 -2.13 -22.13
C ALA A 81 -12.80 -2.81 -21.92
N LYS A 82 -11.83 -2.11 -21.32
CA LYS A 82 -10.49 -2.60 -21.00
C LYS A 82 -10.39 -3.18 -19.59
N LEU A 83 -11.45 -3.10 -18.79
CA LEU A 83 -11.49 -3.74 -17.49
C LEU A 83 -11.41 -5.25 -17.64
N GLN A 84 -10.51 -5.84 -16.88
CA GLN A 84 -10.37 -7.28 -16.71
C GLN A 84 -10.90 -7.67 -15.33
N SER A 85 -11.27 -8.93 -15.18
CA SER A 85 -11.66 -9.49 -13.89
C SER A 85 -11.27 -10.96 -13.76
N GLY A 86 -11.17 -11.43 -12.52
CA GLY A 86 -10.82 -12.80 -12.22
C GLY A 86 -10.53 -13.03 -10.74
N TYR A 87 -10.38 -14.30 -10.37
CA TYR A 87 -9.97 -14.70 -9.04
C TYR A 87 -8.45 -14.62 -8.90
N THR A 88 -7.97 -13.80 -7.97
CA THR A 88 -6.54 -13.54 -7.77
C THR A 88 -6.17 -13.67 -6.30
N LYS A 89 -4.88 -13.86 -6.03
CA LYS A 89 -4.31 -13.99 -4.69
C LYS A 89 -3.19 -12.97 -4.55
N ARG A 90 -3.07 -12.34 -3.37
CA ARG A 90 -1.91 -11.48 -3.06
C ARG A 90 -0.67 -12.32 -2.77
N ARG A 91 -0.87 -13.50 -2.17
CA ARG A 91 0.19 -14.46 -1.84
C ARG A 91 -0.34 -15.90 -2.00
N PRO A 92 0.51 -16.91 -2.29
CA PRO A 92 0.08 -18.28 -2.55
C PRO A 92 -0.82 -18.89 -1.47
N GLU A 93 -0.54 -18.56 -0.21
CA GLU A 93 -1.21 -19.04 1.00
C GLU A 93 -2.62 -18.47 1.20
N GLU A 94 -2.95 -17.34 0.59
CA GLU A 94 -4.26 -16.68 0.78
C GLU A 94 -5.36 -17.29 -0.11
N LEU A 95 -6.62 -17.11 0.30
CA LEU A 95 -7.78 -17.41 -0.54
C LEU A 95 -7.82 -16.51 -1.78
N ALA A 96 -8.23 -17.08 -2.92
CA ALA A 96 -8.43 -16.30 -4.13
C ALA A 96 -9.74 -15.52 -4.04
N VAL A 97 -9.71 -14.25 -4.45
CA VAL A 97 -10.85 -13.34 -4.37
C VAL A 97 -11.14 -12.71 -5.72
N LEU A 98 -12.40 -12.39 -5.99
CA LEU A 98 -12.77 -11.69 -7.22
C LEU A 98 -12.17 -10.29 -7.21
N THR A 99 -11.41 -9.98 -8.26
CA THR A 99 -10.77 -8.68 -8.48
C THR A 99 -11.08 -8.17 -9.87
N ARG A 100 -10.97 -6.86 -10.05
CA ARG A 100 -11.04 -6.18 -11.35
C ARG A 100 -9.92 -5.16 -11.47
N TRP A 101 -9.35 -5.02 -12.65
CA TRP A 101 -8.18 -4.18 -12.89
C TRP A 101 -8.10 -3.71 -14.34
N PHE A 102 -7.27 -2.70 -14.58
CA PHE A 102 -6.72 -2.38 -15.90
C PHE A 102 -5.33 -2.98 -16.05
N SER A 103 -5.03 -3.55 -17.23
CA SER A 103 -3.64 -3.80 -17.61
C SER A 103 -2.98 -2.47 -17.97
N SER A 104 -1.80 -2.17 -17.42
CA SER A 104 -1.06 -0.93 -17.73
C SER A 104 -0.65 -0.86 -19.20
N SER A 105 -0.59 -1.99 -19.91
CA SER A 105 -0.37 -2.03 -21.37
C SER A 105 -1.54 -1.49 -22.17
N ASP A 106 -2.74 -1.47 -21.59
CA ASP A 106 -3.99 -1.22 -22.31
C ASP A 106 -4.53 0.18 -22.04
N VAL A 107 -4.09 0.85 -20.96
CA VAL A 107 -4.52 2.18 -20.55
C VAL A 107 -3.35 3.14 -20.43
N ASP A 108 -3.61 4.43 -20.65
CA ASP A 108 -2.62 5.46 -20.31
C ASP A 108 -2.66 5.70 -18.79
N VAL A 109 -1.49 5.69 -18.16
CA VAL A 109 -1.36 5.81 -16.72
C VAL A 109 -0.54 7.06 -16.41
N PRO A 110 -1.18 8.12 -15.87
CA PRO A 110 -0.47 9.36 -15.57
C PRO A 110 0.42 9.21 -14.34
N VAL A 111 1.37 10.13 -14.21
CA VAL A 111 2.17 10.30 -12.99
C VAL A 111 1.24 10.86 -11.90
N ALA A 112 1.28 10.25 -10.71
CA ALA A 112 0.48 10.65 -9.58
C ALA A 112 0.96 11.99 -8.99
N ASN A 113 0.07 12.77 -8.38
CA ASN A 113 0.46 14.01 -7.69
C ASN A 113 1.13 13.76 -6.33
N PHE A 114 0.71 12.73 -5.59
CA PHE A 114 1.13 12.47 -4.21
C PHE A 114 1.57 11.03 -4.00
N LEU A 115 2.30 10.82 -2.90
CA LEU A 115 2.55 9.52 -2.29
C LEU A 115 1.89 9.50 -0.92
N ASP A 116 1.03 8.52 -0.68
CA ASP A 116 0.59 8.11 0.65
C ASP A 116 1.60 7.10 1.20
N ILE A 117 2.32 7.51 2.25
CA ILE A 117 3.29 6.69 2.96
C ILE A 117 2.59 6.05 4.15
N ILE A 118 2.33 4.74 4.06
CA ILE A 118 1.65 3.98 5.09
C ILE A 118 2.69 3.47 6.08
N LEU A 119 2.43 3.75 7.36
CA LEU A 119 3.36 3.52 8.46
C LEU A 119 2.74 2.61 9.51
N TYR A 120 3.49 1.62 9.96
CA TYR A 120 3.18 0.89 11.19
C TYR A 120 4.15 1.27 12.30
N SER A 121 3.65 1.31 13.53
CA SER A 121 4.51 1.54 14.70
C SER A 121 5.51 0.39 14.84
N ARG A 122 6.70 0.70 15.33
CA ARG A 122 7.74 -0.31 15.59
C ARG A 122 7.24 -1.41 16.51
N GLU A 123 6.46 -1.08 17.54
CA GLU A 123 5.91 -2.05 18.48
C GLU A 123 4.94 -3.03 17.80
N GLN A 124 4.17 -2.56 16.82
CA GLN A 124 3.31 -3.44 16.04
C GLN A 124 4.13 -4.34 15.12
N LEU A 125 5.14 -3.79 14.44
CA LEU A 125 6.01 -4.56 13.56
C LEU A 125 6.78 -5.64 14.31
N VAL A 126 7.29 -5.37 15.52
CA VAL A 126 7.91 -6.39 16.38
C VAL A 126 6.96 -7.56 16.63
N LYS A 127 5.67 -7.30 16.93
CA LYS A 127 4.66 -8.34 17.14
C LYS A 127 4.39 -9.15 15.87
N GLU A 128 4.37 -8.51 14.71
CA GLU A 128 4.14 -9.20 13.42
C GLU A 128 5.32 -10.07 13.02
N TYR A 129 6.55 -9.59 13.20
CA TYR A 129 7.75 -10.37 12.93
C TYR A 129 7.85 -11.58 13.87
N ALA A 130 7.56 -11.41 15.17
CA ALA A 130 7.52 -12.52 16.12
C ALA A 130 6.47 -13.60 15.76
N ALA A 131 5.38 -13.22 15.10
CA ALA A 131 4.34 -14.13 14.66
C ALA A 131 4.63 -14.80 13.29
N MET A 132 5.64 -14.34 12.54
CA MET A 132 5.98 -14.83 11.20
C MET A 132 7.40 -15.41 11.18
N PRO A 133 7.56 -16.75 11.25
CA PRO A 133 8.87 -17.41 11.29
C PRO A 133 9.78 -17.05 10.10
N THR A 134 9.20 -16.66 8.97
CA THR A 134 9.91 -16.32 7.73
C THR A 134 10.48 -14.89 7.70
N LYS A 135 10.08 -14.01 8.61
CA LYS A 135 10.52 -12.60 8.63
C LYS A 135 11.75 -12.33 9.49
N GLY A 136 12.29 -13.34 10.18
CA GLY A 136 13.41 -13.17 11.12
C GLY A 136 12.98 -12.55 12.47
N PRO A 137 13.89 -12.43 13.44
CA PRO A 137 13.55 -11.91 14.77
C PRO A 137 13.25 -10.40 14.72
N GLY A 138 12.09 -9.98 15.23
CA GLY A 138 11.66 -8.58 15.26
C GLY A 138 12.57 -7.64 16.07
N ASP A 139 13.44 -8.19 16.92
CA ASP A 139 14.44 -7.44 17.70
C ASP A 139 15.52 -6.78 16.81
N GLU A 140 15.63 -7.19 15.54
CA GLU A 140 16.53 -6.59 14.55
C GLU A 140 15.93 -5.35 13.86
N LEU A 141 14.69 -4.98 14.16
CA LEU A 141 14.07 -3.78 13.58
C LEU A 141 14.80 -2.50 14.03
N PRO A 142 15.08 -1.55 13.09
CA PRO A 142 15.78 -0.32 13.41
C PRO A 142 15.14 0.47 14.56
N ASP A 143 15.97 1.23 15.28
CA ASP A 143 15.53 2.10 16.38
C ASP A 143 14.93 3.40 15.83
N ALA A 144 13.73 3.28 15.26
CA ALA A 144 12.91 4.39 14.80
C ALA A 144 11.42 4.05 15.02
N PRO A 145 10.58 5.03 15.37
CA PRO A 145 9.22 4.78 15.83
C PRO A 145 8.28 4.23 14.74
N TRP A 146 8.51 4.55 13.46
CA TRP A 146 7.58 4.21 12.37
C TRP A 146 8.29 3.47 11.23
N GLY A 147 7.80 2.29 10.89
CA GLY A 147 8.21 1.55 9.71
C GLY A 147 7.31 1.87 8.52
N ILE A 148 7.91 2.27 7.40
CA ILE A 148 7.22 2.40 6.11
C ILE A 148 6.93 0.99 5.61
N ILE A 149 5.65 0.62 5.58
CA ILE A 149 5.18 -0.71 5.18
C ILE A 149 4.58 -0.74 3.77
N SER A 150 4.11 0.40 3.27
CA SER A 150 3.59 0.51 1.91
C SER A 150 3.62 1.96 1.42
N ILE A 151 3.74 2.15 0.12
CA ILE A 151 3.68 3.42 -0.59
C ILE A 151 2.57 3.34 -1.63
N LYS A 152 1.64 4.29 -1.64
CA LYS A 152 0.63 4.42 -2.70
C LYS A 152 0.80 5.72 -3.46
N ALA A 153 0.96 5.62 -4.77
CA ALA A 153 0.93 6.75 -5.69
C ALA A 153 -0.53 7.04 -6.09
N GLN A 154 -0.98 8.25 -5.76
CA GLN A 154 -2.37 8.69 -5.89
C GLN A 154 -2.47 10.20 -6.15
N ASP A 155 -3.63 10.67 -6.57
CA ASP A 155 -3.84 12.10 -6.88
C ASP A 155 -4.39 12.90 -5.69
N GLU A 156 -4.76 12.20 -4.63
CA GLU A 156 -5.33 12.76 -3.41
C GLU A 156 -4.29 12.91 -2.30
N PRO A 157 -4.29 14.01 -1.53
CA PRO A 157 -3.43 14.19 -0.35
C PRO A 157 -4.07 13.64 0.94
N TYR A 158 -4.89 12.59 0.83
CA TYR A 158 -5.58 11.94 1.94
C TYR A 158 -5.75 10.44 1.67
N GLU A 159 -6.02 9.63 2.70
CA GLU A 159 -6.14 8.18 2.54
C GLU A 159 -7.28 7.83 1.57
N THR A 160 -6.94 7.19 0.44
CA THR A 160 -7.95 6.60 -0.43
C THR A 160 -8.48 5.32 0.21
N PRO A 161 -9.80 5.07 0.19
CA PRO A 161 -10.35 3.87 0.83
C PRO A 161 -9.67 2.60 0.31
N MET A 162 -9.32 1.67 1.20
CA MET A 162 -8.88 0.34 0.78
C MET A 162 -9.95 -0.32 -0.09
N GLN A 163 -9.58 -1.28 -0.93
CA GLN A 163 -10.56 -2.07 -1.68
C GLN A 163 -11.56 -2.79 -0.75
N PRO A 164 -12.83 -2.94 -1.12
CA PRO A 164 -13.84 -3.59 -0.26
C PRO A 164 -13.40 -4.99 0.19
N ILE A 165 -12.77 -5.75 -0.72
CA ILE A 165 -12.27 -7.08 -0.41
C ILE A 165 -11.15 -7.10 0.62
N THR A 166 -10.33 -6.06 0.68
CA THR A 166 -9.29 -5.91 1.72
C THR A 166 -9.93 -5.74 3.10
N MET A 167 -11.02 -4.97 3.18
CA MET A 167 -11.77 -4.81 4.43
C MET A 167 -12.41 -6.14 4.88
N LEU A 168 -13.02 -6.89 3.97
CA LEU A 168 -13.61 -8.19 4.28
C LEU A 168 -12.55 -9.20 4.74
N ARG A 169 -11.41 -9.27 4.05
CA ARG A 169 -10.29 -10.15 4.43
C ARG A 169 -9.72 -9.77 5.80
N ASN A 170 -9.59 -8.48 6.10
CA ASN A 170 -9.14 -8.03 7.41
C ASN A 170 -10.04 -8.55 8.54
N ALA A 171 -11.34 -8.63 8.31
CA ALA A 171 -12.30 -9.17 9.27
C ALA A 171 -12.25 -10.70 9.43
N LEU A 172 -11.62 -11.45 8.51
CA LEU A 172 -11.45 -12.90 8.62
C LEU A 172 -10.33 -13.31 9.59
N GLY A 173 -9.46 -12.38 9.99
CA GLY A 173 -8.37 -12.65 10.93
C GLY A 173 -7.02 -12.94 10.28
N ARG A 174 -6.00 -13.07 11.14
CA ARG A 174 -4.59 -13.22 10.73
C ARG A 174 -4.29 -14.51 9.99
N GLU A 175 -5.04 -15.57 10.29
CA GLU A 175 -4.89 -16.88 9.64
C GLU A 175 -5.21 -16.80 8.13
N GLU A 176 -6.09 -15.89 7.73
CA GLU A 176 -6.50 -15.66 6.34
C GLU A 176 -5.80 -14.44 5.69
N GLY A 177 -4.70 -13.98 6.29
CA GLY A 177 -3.91 -12.84 5.80
C GLY A 177 -4.52 -11.45 6.08
N GLY A 178 -5.53 -11.39 6.96
CA GLY A 178 -6.15 -10.15 7.43
C GLY A 178 -5.52 -9.58 8.71
N SER A 179 -5.83 -8.33 9.05
CA SER A 179 -5.36 -7.71 10.31
C SER A 179 -6.10 -8.22 11.56
N GLY A 180 -7.30 -8.79 11.40
CA GLY A 180 -8.20 -9.18 12.49
C GLY A 180 -9.08 -8.05 13.02
N VAL A 181 -9.06 -6.88 12.37
CA VAL A 181 -9.95 -5.76 12.73
C VAL A 181 -11.38 -6.06 12.25
N PRO A 182 -12.41 -5.92 13.12
CA PRO A 182 -13.80 -6.08 12.72
C PRO A 182 -14.19 -5.14 11.57
N LEU A 183 -15.11 -5.60 10.70
CA LEU A 183 -15.59 -4.80 9.58
C LEU A 183 -16.39 -3.58 10.06
N ASP A 184 -15.92 -2.38 9.70
CA ASP A 184 -16.70 -1.14 9.80
C ASP A 184 -17.60 -0.99 8.56
N ARG A 185 -18.91 -0.95 8.78
CA ARG A 185 -19.90 -0.85 7.70
C ARG A 185 -19.87 0.49 6.99
N GLU A 186 -19.70 1.60 7.70
CA GLU A 186 -19.69 2.92 7.08
C GLU A 186 -18.44 3.11 6.23
N ALA A 187 -17.28 2.68 6.74
CA ALA A 187 -16.05 2.69 5.97
C ALA A 187 -16.13 1.76 4.74
N TYR A 188 -16.83 0.62 4.87
CA TYR A 188 -17.05 -0.29 3.75
C TYR A 188 -17.90 0.34 2.64
N GLU A 189 -18.99 1.05 2.98
CA GLU A 189 -19.80 1.76 1.98
C GLU A 189 -19.01 2.88 1.28
N LYS A 190 -18.14 3.62 2.01
CA LYS A 190 -17.24 4.61 1.41
C LYS A 190 -16.24 3.96 0.45
N SER A 191 -15.71 2.80 0.83
CA SER A 191 -14.86 1.98 -0.04
C SER A 191 -15.60 1.57 -1.30
N VAL A 192 -16.82 1.03 -1.19
CA VAL A 192 -17.64 0.64 -2.34
C VAL A 192 -17.89 1.84 -3.26
N ALA A 193 -18.29 3.00 -2.74
CA ALA A 193 -18.56 4.18 -3.55
C ALA A 193 -17.33 4.65 -4.35
N TYR A 194 -16.14 4.67 -3.72
CA TYR A 194 -14.90 4.99 -4.42
C TYR A 194 -14.57 3.93 -5.49
N TRP A 195 -14.54 2.67 -5.08
CA TRP A 195 -14.13 1.57 -5.95
C TRP A 195 -15.14 1.20 -7.00
N GLU A 196 -16.41 1.62 -6.92
CA GLU A 196 -17.41 1.44 -7.98
C GLU A 196 -16.99 2.17 -9.27
N THR A 197 -16.33 3.31 -9.11
CA THR A 197 -15.90 4.20 -10.20
C THR A 197 -14.39 4.16 -10.45
N HIS A 198 -13.63 3.33 -9.74
CA HIS A 198 -12.18 3.18 -9.90
C HIS A 198 -11.79 1.70 -10.06
N ALA A 199 -10.67 1.45 -10.72
CA ALA A 199 -10.05 0.14 -10.76
C ALA A 199 -8.54 0.25 -10.62
N THR A 200 -7.92 -0.73 -9.97
CA THR A 200 -6.47 -0.80 -9.86
C THR A 200 -5.82 -1.04 -11.20
N ILE A 201 -4.54 -0.67 -11.30
CA ILE A 201 -3.72 -0.90 -12.48
C ILE A 201 -2.68 -1.96 -12.15
N VAL A 202 -2.47 -2.89 -13.08
CA VAL A 202 -1.52 -3.98 -12.95
C VAL A 202 -0.63 -4.02 -14.19
N GLU A 203 0.69 -4.17 -14.03
CA GLU A 203 1.62 -4.30 -15.16
C GLU A 203 1.55 -5.67 -15.85
N GLY A 204 1.28 -6.73 -15.09
CA GLY A 204 1.17 -8.10 -15.59
C GLY A 204 -0.24 -8.49 -16.05
N ALA A 205 -0.35 -9.70 -16.61
CA ALA A 205 -1.63 -10.26 -17.06
C ALA A 205 -2.65 -10.51 -15.92
N ARG A 206 -2.20 -10.56 -14.66
CA ARG A 206 -3.02 -10.76 -13.47
C ARG A 206 -2.44 -10.03 -12.26
N PRO A 207 -3.28 -9.50 -11.35
CA PRO A 207 -2.85 -9.02 -10.05
C PRO A 207 -2.09 -10.08 -9.25
N ASN A 208 -1.05 -9.65 -8.56
CA ASN A 208 -0.21 -10.46 -7.65
C ASN A 208 0.21 -9.64 -6.40
N GLY A 209 -0.64 -8.72 -5.97
CA GLY A 209 -0.43 -7.79 -4.86
C GLY A 209 -1.77 -7.23 -4.37
N GLU A 210 -1.72 -6.26 -3.46
CA GLU A 210 -2.90 -5.46 -3.07
C GLU A 210 -3.36 -4.50 -4.18
#